data_AF-A0A7X9XC08-F1
#
_entry.id   AF-A0A7X9XC08-F1
#
_cell.length_a   1.000
_cell.length_b   1.000
_cell.length_c   1.000
_cell.angle_alpha   90.00
_cell.angle_beta   90.00
_cell.angle_gamma   90.00
#
_symmetry.space_group_name_H-M   'P 1'
#
loop_
_entity.id
_entity.type
_entity.pdbx_description
1 polymer ?
#
loop_
_entity_poly.entity_id
_entity_poly.type
_entity_poly.pdbx_seq_one_letter_code
_entity_poly.pdbx_strand_id
1 'polypeptide(L)'
;MKNIITILLLILCCQVNAFSNNVGHISGKLILDDSWDRKIYVSYLKTFEKEYAVSNDIIITSATIDSLGNFKIDLEKVPTEWSFFRLHIVKKGVSPNSLVIGSLDENFIHLIAKQDSEIELFNTGDRPIFSGTRIKGADYMKTFDYIKKLSNYPNSIDYEKSIIEKEFIKEVVSEKLKSVADTCKHPLVSLYAIYQTDFQADYLANPKFYEGYLSKWENENNPYFNSFRQKFHIVEHDLSNENTIKHIIFFISVVGFLTVSVLILFKRKNQNINQLSLQERKIFGLLRNGLSNKEISAECNIELTTVKSHISSIYSKLKIKSRKEAVNLKSKSI
;
A
#
# COMPACT_ATOMS: atom_id res chain seq x y z
N MET A 1 -47.32 -16.53 39.17
CA MET A 1 -46.09 -16.80 38.40
C MET A 1 -46.31 -17.56 37.09
N LYS A 2 -47.29 -18.46 36.96
CA LYS A 2 -47.56 -19.18 35.68
C LYS A 2 -48.04 -18.28 34.52
N ASN A 3 -48.75 -17.19 34.78
CA ASN A 3 -49.31 -16.32 33.71
C ASN A 3 -48.32 -15.29 33.14
N ILE A 4 -47.18 -15.03 33.80
CA ILE A 4 -46.17 -14.08 33.30
C ILE A 4 -45.26 -14.77 32.28
N ILE A 5 -44.99 -16.07 32.46
CA ILE A 5 -44.14 -16.85 31.56
C ILE A 5 -44.86 -17.11 30.23
N THR A 6 -46.18 -17.29 30.22
CA THR A 6 -46.96 -17.49 28.99
C THR A 6 -47.05 -16.22 28.14
N ILE A 7 -47.10 -15.03 28.77
CA ILE A 7 -47.11 -13.75 28.06
C ILE A 7 -45.72 -13.45 27.47
N LEU A 8 -44.63 -13.81 28.17
CA LEU A 8 -43.27 -13.66 27.64
C LEU A 8 -43.01 -14.59 26.44
N LEU A 9 -43.58 -15.80 26.42
CA LEU A 9 -43.46 -16.72 25.29
C LEU A 9 -44.27 -16.26 24.06
N LEU A 10 -45.42 -15.58 24.27
CA LEU A 10 -46.23 -15.08 23.17
C LEU A 10 -45.61 -13.85 22.49
N ILE A 11 -44.85 -13.04 23.23
CA ILE A 11 -44.12 -11.88 22.68
C ILE A 11 -42.88 -12.34 21.89
N LEU A 12 -42.28 -13.48 22.25
CA LEU A 12 -41.12 -14.05 21.53
C LEU A 12 -41.50 -14.68 20.17
N CYS A 13 -42.77 -15.08 19.98
CA CYS A 13 -43.24 -15.70 18.73
C CYS A 13 -43.72 -14.70 17.66
N CYS A 14 -43.77 -13.40 17.94
CA CYS A 14 -44.20 -12.38 16.97
C CYS A 14 -43.06 -11.53 16.37
N GLN A 15 -41.80 -11.87 16.61
CA GLN A 15 -40.65 -11.21 15.96
C GLN A 15 -39.95 -12.11 14.92
N VAL A 16 -40.69 -13.02 14.28
CA VAL A 16 -40.31 -13.37 12.91
C VAL A 16 -40.72 -12.18 12.06
N ASN A 17 -39.86 -11.16 11.99
CA ASN A 17 -39.85 -10.28 10.84
C ASN A 17 -39.74 -11.22 9.64
N ALA A 18 -40.86 -11.45 8.95
CA ALA A 18 -40.81 -11.82 7.57
C ALA A 18 -40.10 -10.66 6.87
N PHE A 19 -38.76 -10.68 6.88
CA PHE A 19 -38.00 -10.05 5.83
C PHE A 19 -38.44 -10.78 4.57
N SER A 20 -39.49 -10.25 3.94
CA SER A 20 -39.65 -10.40 2.51
C SER A 20 -38.35 -9.85 1.95
N ASN A 21 -37.42 -10.74 1.58
CA ASN A 21 -36.34 -10.38 0.68
C ASN A 21 -37.06 -9.98 -0.61
N ASN A 22 -37.45 -8.71 -0.71
CA ASN A 22 -37.99 -8.15 -1.94
C ASN A 22 -36.82 -8.14 -2.92
N VAL A 23 -36.73 -9.23 -3.69
CA VAL A 23 -35.79 -9.34 -4.79
C VAL A 23 -36.19 -8.28 -5.80
N GLY A 24 -35.25 -7.36 -6.04
CA GLY A 24 -35.39 -6.28 -6.98
C GLY A 24 -35.28 -6.77 -8.43
N HIS A 25 -35.36 -5.82 -9.36
CA HIS A 25 -35.24 -6.12 -10.78
C HIS A 25 -34.67 -4.93 -11.53
N ILE A 26 -33.98 -5.23 -12.64
CA ILE A 26 -33.65 -4.24 -13.66
C ILE A 26 -34.57 -4.49 -14.84
N SER A 27 -35.36 -3.50 -15.22
CA SER A 27 -36.25 -3.59 -16.37
C SER A 27 -36.09 -2.39 -17.28
N GLY A 28 -36.78 -2.41 -18.40
CA GLY A 28 -36.87 -1.24 -19.26
C GLY A 28 -37.10 -1.59 -20.71
N LYS A 29 -36.71 -0.66 -21.59
CA LYS A 29 -36.94 -0.76 -23.03
C LYS A 29 -35.70 -0.34 -23.81
N LEU A 30 -35.24 -1.21 -24.70
CA LEU A 30 -34.17 -0.97 -25.65
C LEU A 30 -34.72 -0.92 -27.08
N ILE A 31 -34.54 0.22 -27.73
CA ILE A 31 -34.77 0.42 -29.16
C ILE A 31 -33.56 -0.17 -29.88
N LEU A 32 -33.77 -1.29 -30.57
CA LEU A 32 -32.73 -2.06 -31.27
C LEU A 32 -33.13 -2.34 -32.72
N ASP A 33 -32.19 -2.15 -33.64
CA ASP A 33 -32.31 -2.61 -35.02
C ASP A 33 -32.11 -4.14 -35.14
N ASP A 34 -32.31 -4.68 -36.34
CA ASP A 34 -32.27 -6.12 -36.59
C ASP A 34 -30.87 -6.72 -36.57
N SER A 35 -29.80 -5.92 -36.45
CA SER A 35 -28.44 -6.46 -36.33
C SER A 35 -28.14 -7.01 -34.93
N TRP A 36 -28.88 -6.56 -33.91
CA TRP A 36 -28.67 -6.94 -32.52
C TRP A 36 -29.37 -8.25 -32.16
N ASP A 37 -28.71 -9.04 -31.32
CA ASP A 37 -29.34 -10.16 -30.64
C ASP A 37 -30.31 -9.63 -29.59
N ARG A 38 -31.45 -10.30 -29.43
CA ARG A 38 -32.54 -9.90 -28.52
C ARG A 38 -32.30 -10.46 -27.12
N LYS A 39 -31.08 -10.27 -26.62
CA LYS A 39 -30.64 -10.78 -25.32
C LYS A 39 -29.68 -9.79 -24.65
N ILE A 40 -29.98 -9.48 -23.39
CA ILE A 40 -29.15 -8.64 -22.53
C ILE A 40 -28.46 -9.51 -21.49
N TYR A 41 -27.17 -9.29 -21.32
CA TYR A 41 -26.30 -10.03 -20.42
C TYR A 41 -25.90 -9.15 -19.24
N VAL A 42 -25.74 -9.77 -18.08
CA VAL A 42 -25.34 -9.10 -16.84
C VAL A 42 -24.03 -9.70 -16.38
N SER A 43 -22.99 -8.88 -16.36
CA SER A 43 -21.68 -9.26 -15.83
C SER A 43 -21.47 -8.66 -14.45
N TYR A 44 -21.02 -9.46 -13.48
CA TYR A 44 -20.60 -9.00 -12.16
C TYR A 44 -19.10 -8.70 -12.15
N LEU A 45 -18.75 -7.45 -11.84
CA LEU A 45 -17.38 -6.96 -11.85
C LEU A 45 -16.90 -6.77 -10.42
N LYS A 46 -16.09 -7.72 -9.91
CA LYS A 46 -15.60 -7.71 -8.52
C LYS A 46 -14.67 -6.54 -8.16
N THR A 47 -14.19 -5.80 -9.15
CA THR A 47 -13.23 -4.70 -8.97
C THR A 47 -13.30 -3.72 -10.14
N PHE A 48 -13.01 -2.43 -9.91
CA PHE A 48 -13.14 -1.39 -10.92
C PHE A 48 -12.05 -1.46 -12.01
N GLU A 49 -10.87 -1.96 -11.70
CA GLU A 49 -9.76 -2.14 -12.64
C GLU A 49 -10.08 -3.15 -13.76
N LYS A 50 -11.09 -4.00 -13.53
CA LYS A 50 -11.58 -4.98 -14.51
C LYS A 50 -12.84 -4.49 -15.22
N GLU A 51 -13.08 -3.17 -15.28
CA GLU A 51 -14.26 -2.55 -15.92
C GLU A 51 -14.52 -3.06 -17.35
N TYR A 52 -13.46 -3.37 -18.10
CA TYR A 52 -13.50 -3.85 -19.48
C TYR A 52 -13.09 -5.32 -19.65
N ALA A 53 -12.89 -6.07 -18.55
CA ALA A 53 -12.54 -7.48 -18.64
C ALA A 53 -13.69 -8.29 -19.23
N VAL A 54 -13.36 -9.32 -20.02
CA VAL A 54 -14.37 -10.17 -20.66
C VAL A 54 -14.06 -11.64 -20.42
N SER A 55 -15.03 -12.37 -19.87
CA SER A 55 -15.02 -13.81 -19.66
C SER A 55 -16.46 -14.29 -19.54
N ASN A 56 -16.71 -15.58 -19.79
CA ASN A 56 -18.00 -16.18 -19.49
C ASN A 56 -18.24 -16.25 -17.97
N ASP A 57 -17.18 -16.39 -17.17
CA ASP A 57 -17.28 -16.58 -15.72
C ASP A 57 -17.78 -15.34 -14.97
N ILE A 58 -17.70 -14.16 -15.61
CA ILE A 58 -18.23 -12.93 -15.03
C ILE A 58 -19.70 -12.70 -15.39
N ILE A 59 -20.26 -13.40 -16.38
CA ILE A 59 -21.67 -13.29 -16.77
C ILE A 59 -22.50 -14.12 -15.79
N ILE A 60 -23.27 -13.44 -14.94
CA ILE A 60 -24.04 -14.08 -13.85
C ILE A 60 -25.48 -14.41 -14.25
N THR A 61 -26.05 -13.65 -15.18
CA THR A 61 -27.40 -13.86 -15.69
C THR A 61 -27.61 -13.18 -17.04
N SER A 62 -28.75 -13.44 -17.66
CA SER A 62 -29.18 -12.81 -18.91
C SER A 62 -30.71 -12.80 -19.00
N ALA A 63 -31.26 -11.86 -19.75
CA ALA A 63 -32.69 -11.79 -20.05
C ALA A 63 -32.95 -11.63 -21.55
N THR A 64 -34.08 -12.16 -22.01
CA THR A 64 -34.56 -11.92 -23.38
C THR A 64 -35.17 -10.53 -23.50
N ILE A 65 -34.97 -9.91 -24.65
CA ILE A 65 -35.61 -8.65 -25.04
C ILE A 65 -36.76 -9.00 -25.97
N ASP A 66 -37.98 -8.57 -25.66
CA ASP A 66 -39.15 -8.87 -26.50
C ASP A 66 -39.13 -8.10 -27.84
N SER A 67 -40.13 -8.37 -28.69
CA SER A 67 -40.27 -7.71 -30.00
C SER A 67 -40.52 -6.20 -29.91
N LEU A 68 -41.02 -5.72 -28.77
CA LEU A 68 -41.23 -4.30 -28.49
C LEU A 68 -40.00 -3.65 -27.85
N GLY A 69 -38.95 -4.42 -27.57
CA GLY A 69 -37.72 -3.94 -26.93
C GLY A 69 -37.73 -4.02 -25.40
N ASN A 70 -38.79 -4.54 -24.76
CA ASN A 70 -38.85 -4.61 -23.31
C ASN A 70 -38.04 -5.78 -22.78
N PHE A 71 -37.45 -5.60 -21.60
CA PHE A 71 -36.73 -6.65 -20.90
C PHE A 71 -36.96 -6.54 -19.38
N LYS A 72 -36.74 -7.65 -18.68
CA LYS A 72 -36.73 -7.71 -17.22
C LYS A 72 -35.69 -8.73 -16.77
N ILE A 73 -34.80 -8.29 -15.89
CA ILE A 73 -33.74 -9.06 -15.26
C ILE A 73 -34.09 -9.15 -13.78
N ASP A 74 -34.21 -10.38 -13.28
CA ASP A 74 -34.36 -10.66 -11.86
C ASP A 74 -32.99 -10.60 -11.15
N LEU A 75 -32.94 -9.97 -9.98
CA LEU A 75 -31.72 -9.79 -9.20
C LEU A 75 -31.51 -10.87 -8.14
N GLU A 76 -32.22 -11.99 -8.16
CA GLU A 76 -32.06 -13.07 -7.17
C GLU A 76 -30.61 -13.54 -7.02
N LYS A 77 -29.86 -13.61 -8.14
CA LYS A 77 -28.45 -14.04 -8.20
C LYS A 77 -27.44 -12.91 -7.92
N VAL A 78 -27.90 -11.72 -7.60
CA VAL A 78 -27.07 -10.54 -7.33
C VAL A 78 -26.79 -10.41 -5.83
N PRO A 79 -25.58 -10.00 -5.40
CA PRO A 79 -25.28 -9.77 -3.99
C PRO A 79 -26.21 -8.75 -3.31
N THR A 80 -26.42 -8.91 -2.01
CA THR A 80 -27.18 -7.96 -1.17
C THR A 80 -26.46 -6.64 -0.94
N GLU A 81 -25.13 -6.63 -1.09
CA GLU A 81 -24.30 -5.44 -1.01
C GLU A 81 -24.24 -4.69 -2.35
N TRP A 82 -23.97 -3.38 -2.29
CA TRP A 82 -23.72 -2.59 -3.49
C TRP A 82 -22.60 -3.23 -4.31
N SER A 83 -22.87 -3.40 -5.60
CA SER A 83 -22.02 -4.14 -6.53
C SER A 83 -21.97 -3.44 -7.88
N PHE A 84 -20.84 -3.59 -8.56
CA PHE A 84 -20.58 -3.05 -9.89
C PHE A 84 -20.90 -4.10 -10.96
N PHE A 85 -21.78 -3.72 -11.88
CA PHE A 85 -22.26 -4.57 -12.96
C PHE A 85 -21.98 -3.93 -14.31
N ARG A 86 -21.93 -4.78 -15.33
CA ARG A 86 -22.01 -4.39 -16.73
C ARG A 86 -23.23 -5.05 -17.36
N LEU A 87 -24.10 -4.25 -17.94
CA LEU A 87 -25.11 -4.71 -18.86
C LEU A 87 -24.56 -4.60 -20.28
N HIS A 88 -24.70 -5.65 -21.09
CA HIS A 88 -24.28 -5.59 -22.49
C HIS A 88 -25.18 -6.42 -23.39
N ILE A 89 -25.20 -6.06 -24.68
CA ILE A 89 -25.87 -6.82 -25.74
C ILE A 89 -24.87 -7.13 -26.84
N VAL A 90 -25.15 -8.10 -27.71
CA VAL A 90 -24.23 -8.48 -28.81
C VAL A 90 -24.96 -8.51 -30.14
N LYS A 91 -24.22 -8.43 -31.25
CA LYS A 91 -24.80 -8.63 -32.58
C LYS A 91 -25.16 -10.09 -32.81
N LYS A 92 -26.10 -10.36 -33.72
CA LYS A 92 -26.51 -11.73 -34.08
C LYS A 92 -25.30 -12.54 -34.55
N GLY A 93 -25.15 -13.76 -34.02
CA GLY A 93 -24.03 -14.66 -34.35
C GLY A 93 -22.71 -14.31 -33.65
N VAL A 94 -22.66 -13.24 -32.84
CA VAL A 94 -21.49 -12.89 -32.05
C VAL A 94 -21.57 -13.56 -30.67
N SER A 95 -20.42 -14.00 -30.17
CA SER A 95 -20.33 -14.63 -28.85
C SER A 95 -20.73 -13.66 -27.71
N PRO A 96 -21.42 -14.14 -26.65
CA PRO A 96 -21.77 -13.34 -25.47
C PRO A 96 -20.58 -12.69 -24.75
N ASN A 97 -19.38 -13.21 -24.94
CA ASN A 97 -18.13 -12.66 -24.39
C ASN A 97 -17.50 -11.59 -25.32
N SER A 98 -18.30 -10.93 -26.17
CA SER A 98 -17.84 -9.86 -27.03
C SER A 98 -18.22 -8.49 -26.45
N LEU A 99 -17.21 -7.63 -26.31
CA LEU A 99 -17.36 -6.27 -25.83
C LEU A 99 -16.77 -5.31 -26.87
N VAL A 100 -17.54 -4.30 -27.26
CA VAL A 100 -17.14 -3.27 -28.21
C VAL A 100 -17.01 -1.96 -27.45
N ILE A 101 -15.86 -1.29 -27.55
CA ILE A 101 -15.52 -0.09 -26.77
C ILE A 101 -15.17 1.05 -27.72
N GLY A 102 -15.71 2.25 -27.48
CA GLY A 102 -15.27 3.47 -28.15
C GLY A 102 -15.62 3.59 -29.64
N SER A 103 -16.64 2.86 -30.11
CA SER A 103 -17.17 2.99 -31.49
C SER A 103 -18.68 3.20 -31.47
N LEU A 104 -19.29 3.48 -32.63
CA LEU A 104 -20.75 3.59 -32.77
C LEU A 104 -21.51 2.30 -32.42
N ASP A 105 -20.80 1.17 -32.38
CA ASP A 105 -21.32 -0.13 -31.98
C ASP A 105 -21.01 -0.47 -30.51
N GLU A 106 -20.57 0.50 -29.69
CA GLU A 106 -20.38 0.27 -28.25
C GLU A 106 -21.66 -0.29 -27.62
N ASN A 107 -21.49 -1.41 -26.92
CA ASN A 107 -22.57 -2.36 -26.68
C ASN A 107 -22.81 -2.64 -25.19
N PHE A 108 -22.33 -1.77 -24.30
CA PHE A 108 -22.44 -1.97 -22.86
C PHE A 108 -22.73 -0.68 -22.10
N ILE A 109 -23.19 -0.85 -20.86
CA ILE A 109 -23.29 0.19 -19.85
C ILE A 109 -22.89 -0.39 -18.50
N HIS A 110 -22.23 0.42 -17.68
CA HIS A 110 -21.93 0.08 -16.30
C HIS A 110 -23.02 0.58 -15.37
N LEU A 111 -23.27 -0.20 -14.32
CA LEU A 111 -24.34 0.06 -13.38
C LEU A 111 -23.91 -0.36 -11.98
N ILE A 112 -24.33 0.39 -10.97
CA ILE A 112 -24.20 -0.01 -9.57
C ILE A 112 -25.59 -0.42 -9.08
N ALA A 113 -25.69 -1.59 -8.45
CA ALA A 113 -26.95 -2.12 -7.91
C ALA A 113 -26.68 -3.11 -6.77
N LYS A 114 -27.74 -3.55 -6.12
CA LYS A 114 -27.77 -4.64 -5.12
C LYS A 114 -29.06 -5.45 -5.29
N GLN A 115 -29.18 -6.58 -4.58
CA GLN A 115 -30.25 -7.57 -4.77
C GLN A 115 -31.68 -6.99 -4.74
N ASP A 116 -31.93 -5.98 -3.91
CA ASP A 116 -33.24 -5.33 -3.72
C ASP A 116 -33.42 -4.05 -4.57
N SER A 117 -32.54 -3.80 -5.55
CA SER A 117 -32.62 -2.60 -6.40
C SER A 117 -33.75 -2.70 -7.43
N GLU A 118 -34.53 -1.63 -7.56
CA GLU A 118 -35.52 -1.48 -8.62
C GLU A 118 -35.04 -0.40 -9.59
N ILE A 119 -34.66 -0.81 -10.80
CA ILE A 119 -34.04 0.09 -11.77
C ILE A 119 -34.74 -0.04 -13.12
N GLU A 120 -35.11 1.10 -13.71
CA GLU A 120 -35.61 1.13 -15.08
C GLU A 120 -34.57 1.78 -16.01
N LEU A 121 -34.32 1.16 -17.16
CA LEU A 121 -33.34 1.60 -18.14
C LEU A 121 -33.97 1.78 -19.52
N PHE A 122 -33.80 2.97 -20.10
CA PHE A 122 -34.35 3.31 -21.41
C PHE A 122 -33.27 3.96 -22.27
N ASN A 123 -33.01 3.43 -23.46
CA ASN A 123 -32.15 4.12 -24.41
C ASN A 123 -32.95 5.15 -25.24
N THR A 124 -32.23 6.05 -25.91
CA THR A 124 -32.82 7.07 -26.79
C THR A 124 -33.03 6.57 -28.22
N GLY A 125 -32.46 5.42 -28.58
CA GLY A 125 -32.39 4.92 -29.96
C GLY A 125 -31.19 5.45 -30.74
N ASP A 126 -30.39 6.33 -30.13
CA ASP A 126 -29.14 6.82 -30.71
C ASP A 126 -28.05 5.74 -30.69
N ARG A 127 -26.95 6.02 -31.41
CA ARG A 127 -25.73 5.22 -31.38
C ARG A 127 -24.62 5.99 -30.67
N PRO A 128 -23.83 5.33 -29.79
CA PRO A 128 -23.96 3.96 -29.32
C PRO A 128 -25.25 3.66 -28.54
N ILE A 129 -25.68 2.40 -28.45
CA ILE A 129 -27.00 2.00 -27.92
C ILE A 129 -27.27 2.53 -26.51
N PHE A 130 -26.24 2.55 -25.67
CA PHE A 130 -26.36 3.01 -24.30
C PHE A 130 -25.99 4.49 -24.12
N SER A 131 -25.71 5.22 -25.20
CA SER A 131 -25.52 6.66 -25.17
C SER A 131 -26.82 7.35 -24.78
N GLY A 132 -26.74 8.36 -23.90
CA GLY A 132 -27.91 9.11 -23.46
C GLY A 132 -28.94 8.29 -22.69
N THR A 133 -28.58 7.10 -22.18
CA THR A 133 -29.49 6.22 -21.45
C THR A 133 -30.13 6.91 -20.26
N ARG A 134 -31.46 6.84 -20.19
CA ARG A 134 -32.25 7.32 -19.05
C ARG A 134 -32.41 6.19 -18.04
N ILE A 135 -31.90 6.41 -16.83
CA ILE A 135 -31.99 5.49 -15.70
C ILE A 135 -32.93 6.08 -14.64
N LYS A 136 -33.89 5.29 -14.16
CA LYS A 136 -34.77 5.61 -13.02
C LYS A 136 -34.55 4.60 -11.89
N GLY A 137 -34.87 4.99 -10.66
CA GLY A 137 -34.67 4.16 -9.46
C GLY A 137 -33.22 4.11 -8.95
N ALA A 138 -32.30 4.81 -9.65
CA ALA A 138 -30.88 4.85 -9.32
C ALA A 138 -30.28 6.25 -9.55
N ASP A 139 -30.74 7.25 -8.80
CA ASP A 139 -30.29 8.65 -8.97
C ASP A 139 -28.78 8.85 -8.82
N TYR A 140 -28.11 8.01 -8.02
CA TYR A 140 -26.66 8.00 -7.86
C TYR A 140 -25.90 7.72 -9.17
N MET A 141 -26.55 7.10 -10.16
CA MET A 141 -25.97 6.88 -11.48
C MET A 141 -25.74 8.18 -12.26
N LYS A 142 -26.43 9.29 -11.92
CA LYS A 142 -26.14 10.62 -12.49
C LYS A 142 -24.76 11.11 -12.07
N THR A 143 -24.39 10.90 -10.81
CA THR A 143 -23.05 11.22 -10.30
C THR A 143 -22.01 10.29 -10.92
N PHE A 144 -22.33 9.00 -11.08
CA PHE A 144 -21.46 8.04 -11.77
C PHE A 144 -21.17 8.46 -13.23
N ASP A 145 -22.19 8.84 -14.00
CA ASP A 145 -22.02 9.33 -15.37
C ASP A 145 -21.21 10.64 -15.42
N TYR A 146 -21.44 11.55 -14.47
CA TYR A 146 -20.63 12.76 -14.31
C TYR A 146 -19.15 12.42 -14.06
N ILE A 147 -18.85 11.44 -13.20
CA ILE A 147 -17.49 10.96 -12.94
C ILE A 147 -16.85 10.42 -14.23
N LYS A 148 -17.56 9.58 -15.01
CA LYS A 148 -17.03 9.04 -16.28
C LYS A 148 -16.73 10.14 -17.30
N LYS A 149 -17.61 11.14 -17.41
CA LYS A 149 -17.39 12.29 -18.31
C LYS A 149 -16.19 13.12 -17.86
N LEU A 150 -16.08 13.37 -16.56
CA LEU A 150 -15.01 14.14 -15.98
C LEU A 150 -13.65 13.43 -16.11
N SER A 151 -13.57 12.12 -15.86
CA SER A 151 -12.32 11.36 -15.98
C SER A 151 -11.84 11.21 -17.42
N ASN A 152 -12.76 11.19 -18.39
CA ASN A 152 -12.42 11.15 -19.82
C ASN A 152 -12.04 12.52 -20.41
N TYR A 153 -12.37 13.62 -19.72
CA TYR A 153 -12.12 14.98 -20.22
C TYR A 153 -10.66 15.23 -20.65
N PRO A 154 -9.62 14.84 -19.87
CA PRO A 154 -8.23 15.01 -20.29
C PRO A 154 -7.83 14.19 -21.52
N ASN A 155 -8.63 13.23 -21.97
CA ASN A 155 -8.37 12.47 -23.20
C ASN A 155 -9.14 13.02 -24.40
N SER A 156 -10.08 13.94 -24.19
CA SER A 156 -10.91 14.55 -25.23
C SER A 156 -10.33 15.84 -25.82
N ILE A 157 -9.29 16.40 -25.18
CA ILE A 157 -8.61 17.62 -25.62
C ILE A 157 -7.43 17.24 -26.52
N ASP A 158 -7.26 17.98 -27.61
CA ASP A 158 -6.07 17.93 -28.43
C ASP A 158 -5.00 18.88 -27.85
N TYR A 159 -3.88 18.31 -27.40
CA TYR A 159 -2.81 19.04 -26.73
C TYR A 159 -1.60 19.25 -27.64
N GLU A 160 -1.79 19.44 -28.95
CA GLU A 160 -0.79 19.37 -30.04
C GLU A 160 0.65 19.82 -29.70
N LYS A 161 0.88 20.69 -28.69
CA LYS A 161 2.20 21.23 -28.32
C LYS A 161 2.54 21.31 -26.81
N SER A 162 1.76 20.76 -25.87
CA SER A 162 2.05 20.95 -24.42
C SER A 162 1.72 19.74 -23.53
N ILE A 163 2.75 18.98 -23.16
CA ILE A 163 2.66 17.91 -22.15
C ILE A 163 2.29 18.49 -20.79
N ILE A 164 2.85 19.66 -20.45
CA ILE A 164 2.61 20.35 -19.17
C ILE A 164 1.13 20.72 -19.02
N GLU A 165 0.49 21.18 -20.09
CA GLU A 165 -0.94 21.50 -20.07
C GLU A 165 -1.79 20.25 -19.83
N LYS A 166 -1.45 19.13 -20.47
CA LYS A 166 -2.12 17.85 -20.22
C LYS A 166 -1.97 17.40 -18.78
N GLU A 167 -0.78 17.52 -18.19
CA GLU A 167 -0.53 17.19 -16.79
C GLU A 167 -1.33 18.09 -15.84
N PHE A 168 -1.33 19.40 -16.07
CA PHE A 168 -2.14 20.35 -15.28
C PHE A 168 -3.64 20.04 -15.35
N ILE A 169 -4.17 19.75 -16.54
CA ILE A 169 -5.59 19.39 -16.69
C ILE A 169 -5.91 18.07 -15.97
N LYS A 170 -5.02 17.07 -16.03
CA LYS A 170 -5.18 15.82 -15.26
C LYS A 170 -5.21 16.08 -13.76
N GLU A 171 -4.33 16.94 -13.26
CA GLU A 171 -4.28 17.32 -11.84
C GLU A 171 -5.58 18.01 -11.41
N VAL A 172 -6.06 19.00 -12.18
CA VAL A 172 -7.34 19.68 -11.91
C VAL A 172 -8.52 18.71 -11.93
N VAL A 173 -8.54 17.76 -12.88
CA VAL A 173 -9.57 16.71 -12.94
C VAL A 173 -9.49 15.79 -11.73
N SER A 174 -8.29 15.40 -11.31
CA SER A 174 -8.07 14.60 -10.09
C SER A 174 -8.62 15.28 -8.84
N GLU A 175 -8.34 16.57 -8.65
CA GLU A 175 -8.88 17.34 -7.52
C GLU A 175 -10.41 17.41 -7.53
N LYS A 176 -11.02 17.61 -8.71
CA LYS A 176 -12.48 17.58 -8.85
C LYS A 176 -13.05 16.20 -8.53
N LEU A 177 -12.41 15.13 -8.97
CA LEU A 177 -12.82 13.76 -8.66
C LEU A 177 -12.73 13.46 -7.15
N LYS A 178 -11.68 13.92 -6.47
CA LYS A 178 -11.57 13.86 -5.00
C LYS A 178 -12.70 14.60 -4.30
N SER A 179 -13.03 15.81 -4.76
CA SER A 179 -14.17 16.58 -4.23
C SER A 179 -15.51 15.87 -4.43
N VAL A 180 -15.72 15.24 -5.59
CA VAL A 180 -16.90 14.39 -5.85
C VAL A 180 -16.91 13.19 -4.91
N ALA A 181 -15.78 12.51 -4.73
CA ALA A 181 -15.67 11.36 -3.84
C ALA A 181 -16.03 11.75 -2.38
N ASP A 182 -15.54 12.89 -1.91
CA ASP A 182 -15.78 13.38 -0.55
C ASP A 182 -17.25 13.78 -0.32
N THR A 183 -17.88 14.44 -1.29
CA THR A 183 -19.27 14.89 -1.18
C THR A 183 -20.31 13.80 -1.52
N CYS A 184 -19.91 12.74 -2.22
CA CYS A 184 -20.80 11.65 -2.60
C CYS A 184 -21.25 10.83 -1.39
N LYS A 185 -22.56 10.59 -1.31
CA LYS A 185 -23.21 9.77 -0.27
C LYS A 185 -23.25 8.28 -0.61
N HIS A 186 -23.06 7.93 -1.88
CA HIS A 186 -23.13 6.54 -2.30
C HIS A 186 -21.72 5.92 -2.26
N PRO A 187 -21.49 4.84 -1.48
CA PRO A 187 -20.15 4.32 -1.21
C PRO A 187 -19.41 3.90 -2.48
N LEU A 188 -20.01 3.06 -3.33
CA LEU A 188 -19.34 2.62 -4.56
C LEU A 188 -19.16 3.72 -5.62
N VAL A 189 -20.09 4.67 -5.75
CA VAL A 189 -19.92 5.80 -6.69
C VAL A 189 -18.80 6.73 -6.21
N SER A 190 -18.74 6.98 -4.89
CA SER A 190 -17.64 7.70 -4.25
C SER A 190 -16.30 7.01 -4.52
N LEU A 191 -16.24 5.69 -4.29
CA LEU A 191 -15.01 4.92 -4.50
C LEU A 191 -14.61 4.89 -5.98
N TYR A 192 -15.58 4.75 -6.88
CA TYR A 192 -15.33 4.79 -8.32
C TYR A 192 -14.62 6.08 -8.73
N ALA A 193 -15.00 7.24 -8.16
CA ALA A 193 -14.32 8.52 -8.42
C ALA A 193 -12.84 8.50 -8.03
N ILE A 194 -12.50 7.91 -6.87
CA ILE A 194 -11.10 7.73 -6.45
C ILE A 194 -10.35 6.81 -7.41
N TYR A 195 -11.00 5.75 -7.90
CA TYR A 195 -10.40 4.85 -8.88
C TYR A 195 -10.14 5.49 -10.25
N GLN A 196 -10.73 6.65 -10.53
CA GLN A 196 -10.41 7.44 -11.73
C GLN A 196 -9.19 8.35 -11.55
N THR A 197 -8.57 8.40 -10.36
CA THR A 197 -7.36 9.18 -10.08
C THR A 197 -6.13 8.27 -9.89
N ASP A 198 -4.94 8.86 -9.89
CA ASP A 198 -3.71 8.19 -9.46
C ASP A 198 -3.56 8.27 -7.93
N PHE A 199 -4.52 7.66 -7.22
CA PHE A 199 -4.62 7.78 -5.77
C PHE A 199 -3.43 7.18 -5.01
N GLN A 200 -2.70 6.23 -5.60
CA GLN A 200 -1.52 5.64 -4.97
C GLN A 200 -0.36 6.63 -4.97
N ALA A 201 -0.11 7.30 -6.10
CA ALA A 201 0.89 8.36 -6.16
C ALA A 201 0.46 9.57 -5.32
N ASP A 202 -0.79 10.00 -5.41
CA ASP A 202 -1.30 11.17 -4.67
C ASP A 202 -1.35 10.92 -3.15
N TYR A 203 -1.54 9.67 -2.69
CA TYR A 203 -1.44 9.35 -1.26
C TYR A 203 -0.07 9.67 -0.66
N LEU A 204 1.01 9.45 -1.42
CA LEU A 204 2.37 9.76 -0.96
C LEU A 204 2.58 11.28 -0.77
N ALA A 205 1.90 12.10 -1.57
CA ALA A 205 1.96 13.55 -1.47
C ALA A 205 0.97 14.13 -0.45
N ASN A 206 -0.24 13.58 -0.40
CA ASN A 206 -1.40 14.14 0.30
C ASN A 206 -2.14 13.07 1.15
N PRO A 207 -1.49 12.46 2.16
CA PRO A 207 -2.06 11.31 2.88
C PRO A 207 -3.34 11.63 3.65
N LYS A 208 -3.46 12.85 4.20
CA LYS A 208 -4.59 13.28 5.05
C LYS A 208 -5.96 13.10 4.40
N PHE A 209 -6.06 13.36 3.09
CA PHE A 209 -7.32 13.19 2.37
C PHE A 209 -7.76 11.73 2.40
N TYR A 210 -6.84 10.81 2.12
CA TYR A 210 -7.13 9.38 2.06
C TYR A 210 -7.36 8.78 3.44
N GLU A 211 -6.64 9.21 4.47
CA GLU A 211 -6.91 8.82 5.87
C GLU A 211 -8.34 9.19 6.27
N GLY A 212 -8.77 10.42 5.98
CA GLY A 212 -10.15 10.87 6.20
C GLY A 212 -11.16 10.07 5.37
N TYR A 213 -10.83 9.77 4.12
CA TYR A 213 -11.68 8.98 3.22
C TYR A 213 -11.84 7.52 3.70
N LEU A 214 -10.74 6.89 4.14
CA LEU A 214 -10.73 5.53 4.68
C LEU A 214 -11.54 5.45 5.98
N SER A 215 -11.41 6.46 6.84
CA SER A 215 -12.20 6.57 8.07
C SER A 215 -13.70 6.77 7.77
N LYS A 216 -14.06 7.64 6.82
CA LYS A 216 -15.45 7.87 6.39
C LYS A 216 -16.17 6.56 6.00
N TRP A 217 -15.45 5.64 5.36
CA TRP A 217 -15.99 4.38 4.84
C TRP A 217 -15.45 3.13 5.56
N GLU A 218 -15.04 3.26 6.82
CA GLU A 218 -14.47 2.16 7.60
C GLU A 218 -15.44 0.97 7.74
N ASN A 219 -16.74 1.25 7.85
CA ASN A 219 -17.78 0.25 8.02
C ASN A 219 -18.22 -0.43 6.71
N GLU A 220 -17.73 0.02 5.54
CA GLU A 220 -18.06 -0.58 4.26
C GLU A 220 -17.27 -1.88 4.06
N ASN A 221 -17.89 -3.00 4.40
CA ASN A 221 -17.29 -4.34 4.34
C ASN A 221 -17.67 -5.11 3.07
N ASN A 222 -17.26 -4.60 1.92
CA ASN A 222 -17.47 -5.23 0.62
C ASN A 222 -16.14 -5.45 -0.13
N PRO A 223 -16.10 -6.29 -1.19
CA PRO A 223 -14.87 -6.60 -1.92
C PRO A 223 -14.12 -5.38 -2.46
N TYR A 224 -14.85 -4.33 -2.86
CA TYR A 224 -14.28 -3.12 -3.44
C TYR A 224 -13.49 -2.32 -2.41
N PHE A 225 -14.11 -2.02 -1.25
CA PHE A 225 -13.45 -1.28 -0.18
C PHE A 225 -12.35 -2.10 0.51
N ASN A 226 -12.52 -3.42 0.61
CA ASN A 226 -11.47 -4.31 1.11
C ASN A 226 -10.23 -4.28 0.22
N SER A 227 -10.41 -4.41 -1.10
CA SER A 227 -9.32 -4.30 -2.08
C SER A 227 -8.66 -2.92 -2.04
N PHE A 228 -9.45 -1.86 -1.94
CA PHE A 228 -8.96 -0.49 -1.84
C PHE A 228 -8.09 -0.26 -0.59
N ARG A 229 -8.57 -0.64 0.60
CA ARG A 229 -7.83 -0.50 1.87
C ARG A 229 -6.47 -1.21 1.84
N GLN A 230 -6.43 -2.42 1.27
CA GLN A 230 -5.19 -3.20 1.19
C GLN A 230 -4.07 -2.48 0.41
N LYS A 231 -4.41 -1.59 -0.53
CA LYS A 231 -3.42 -0.84 -1.30
C LYS A 231 -2.64 0.17 -0.47
N PHE A 232 -3.18 0.63 0.68
CA PHE A 232 -2.51 1.59 1.57
C PHE A 232 -1.68 0.91 2.65
N HIS A 233 -2.12 -0.25 3.16
CA HIS A 233 -1.33 -1.02 4.13
C HIS A 233 0.02 -1.50 3.55
N ILE A 234 0.08 -1.73 2.24
CA ILE A 234 1.34 -2.06 1.54
C ILE A 234 2.31 -0.86 1.58
N VAL A 235 1.80 0.38 1.54
CA VAL A 235 2.62 1.60 1.56
C VAL A 235 3.13 1.89 2.98
N GLU A 236 2.30 1.69 4.02
CA GLU A 236 2.73 1.87 5.41
C GLU A 236 3.84 0.89 5.83
N HIS A 237 3.79 -0.37 5.36
CA HIS A 237 4.81 -1.37 5.69
C HIS A 237 6.18 -1.06 5.06
N ASP A 238 6.22 -0.37 3.91
CA ASP A 238 7.49 0.01 3.26
C ASP A 238 8.15 1.22 3.95
N LEU A 239 7.36 2.09 4.59
CA LEU A 239 7.84 3.24 5.36
C LEU A 239 8.11 2.93 6.85
N SER A 240 7.47 1.90 7.40
CA SER A 240 7.53 1.55 8.83
C SER A 240 8.03 0.14 9.11
N ASN A 241 9.00 -0.36 8.32
CA ASN A 241 9.56 -1.69 8.55
C ASN A 241 10.28 -1.76 9.92
N GLU A 242 9.55 -2.14 10.96
CA GLU A 242 10.04 -2.31 12.34
C GLU A 242 11.27 -3.22 12.38
N ASN A 243 11.35 -4.20 11.47
CA ASN A 243 12.50 -5.10 11.38
C ASN A 243 13.75 -4.35 10.93
N THR A 244 13.65 -3.41 9.98
CA THR A 244 14.77 -2.58 9.55
C THR A 244 15.27 -1.68 10.68
N ILE A 245 14.36 -1.07 11.45
CA ILE A 245 14.72 -0.25 12.62
C ILE A 245 15.40 -1.11 13.69
N LYS A 246 14.88 -2.31 13.97
CA LYS A 246 15.50 -3.27 14.91
C LYS A 246 16.90 -3.69 14.45
N HIS A 247 17.11 -3.94 13.16
CA HIS A 247 18.42 -4.25 12.60
C HIS A 247 19.41 -3.08 12.71
N ILE A 248 18.96 -1.84 12.45
CA ILE A 248 19.80 -0.64 12.58
C ILE A 248 20.20 -0.41 14.05
N ILE A 249 19.26 -0.51 14.98
CA ILE A 249 19.54 -0.37 16.43
C ILE A 249 20.51 -1.45 16.91
N PHE A 250 20.31 -2.69 16.47
CA PHE A 250 21.24 -3.79 16.78
C PHE A 250 22.64 -3.51 16.23
N PHE A 251 22.75 -3.05 14.98
CA PHE A 251 24.04 -2.72 14.37
C PHE A 251 24.76 -1.58 15.09
N ILE A 252 24.04 -0.50 15.44
CA ILE A 252 24.59 0.62 16.23
C ILE A 252 25.06 0.14 17.61
N SER A 253 24.31 -0.75 18.27
CA SER A 253 24.68 -1.33 19.56
C SER A 253 25.97 -2.16 19.46
N VAL A 254 26.11 -2.99 18.43
CA VAL A 254 27.31 -3.80 18.18
C VAL A 254 28.53 -2.92 17.88
N VAL A 255 28.38 -1.89 17.04
CA VAL A 255 29.46 -0.95 16.73
C VAL A 255 29.86 -0.15 17.98
N GLY A 256 28.89 0.29 18.78
CA GLY A 256 29.14 0.93 20.08
C GLY A 256 29.91 0.02 21.04
N PHE A 257 29.54 -1.25 21.13
CA PHE A 257 30.23 -2.20 21.99
C PHE A 257 31.66 -2.51 21.52
N LEU A 258 31.88 -2.63 20.21
CA LEU A 258 33.21 -2.84 19.61
C LEU A 258 34.11 -1.63 19.83
N THR A 259 33.61 -0.40 19.61
CA THR A 259 34.39 0.83 19.82
C THR A 259 34.80 1.00 21.28
N VAL A 260 33.90 0.75 22.24
CA VAL A 260 34.22 0.77 23.67
C VAL A 260 35.24 -0.32 24.04
N SER A 261 35.06 -1.53 23.52
CA SER A 261 35.99 -2.65 23.76
C SER A 261 37.39 -2.34 23.25
N VAL A 262 37.50 -1.75 22.05
CA VAL A 262 38.77 -1.29 21.47
C VAL A 262 39.38 -0.19 22.33
N LEU A 263 38.61 0.81 22.77
CA LEU A 263 39.11 1.88 23.65
C LEU A 263 39.62 1.34 25.00
N ILE A 264 38.96 0.34 25.59
CA ILE A 264 39.41 -0.33 26.82
C ILE A 264 40.74 -1.05 26.59
N LEU A 265 40.90 -1.75 25.45
CA LEU A 265 42.16 -2.41 25.10
C LEU A 265 43.29 -1.40 24.86
N PHE A 266 43.02 -0.28 24.19
CA PHE A 266 43.99 0.79 23.99
C PHE A 266 44.40 1.46 25.32
N LYS A 267 43.45 1.67 26.24
CA LYS A 267 43.73 2.25 27.56
C LYS A 267 44.57 1.31 28.43
N ARG A 268 44.30 0.00 28.41
CA ARG A 268 45.13 -1.02 29.13
C ARG A 268 46.56 -1.08 28.63
N LYS A 269 46.78 -0.97 27.31
CA LYS A 269 48.13 -0.99 26.73
C LYS A 269 48.97 0.22 27.14
N ASN A 270 48.35 1.39 27.30
CA ASN A 270 49.06 2.63 27.63
C ASN A 270 49.42 2.78 29.12
N GLN A 271 48.77 2.02 30.02
CA GLN A 271 49.05 2.09 31.46
C GLN A 271 50.36 1.41 31.89
N ASN A 272 50.88 0.44 31.14
CA ASN A 272 52.07 -0.31 31.56
C ASN A 272 53.37 0.53 31.54
N ILE A 273 53.54 1.46 30.59
CA ILE A 273 54.75 2.30 30.52
C ILE A 273 54.80 3.32 31.67
N ASN A 274 53.62 3.72 32.18
CA ASN A 274 53.54 4.69 33.27
C ASN A 274 53.99 4.16 34.63
N GLN A 275 54.18 2.85 34.77
CA GLN A 275 54.62 2.19 36.01
C GLN A 275 56.14 2.23 36.24
N LEU A 276 56.92 2.66 35.24
CA LEU A 276 58.38 2.80 35.37
C LEU A 276 58.76 4.12 36.05
N SER A 277 59.72 4.06 36.97
CA SER A 277 60.36 5.24 37.56
C SER A 277 61.17 6.02 36.51
N LEU A 278 61.56 7.26 36.81
CA LEU A 278 62.36 8.09 35.88
C LEU A 278 63.66 7.38 35.45
N GLN A 279 64.33 6.72 36.38
CA GLN A 279 65.58 5.99 36.11
C GLN A 279 65.32 4.71 35.30
N GLU A 280 64.25 3.98 35.59
CA GLU A 280 63.84 2.80 34.82
C GLU A 280 63.44 3.17 33.39
N ARG A 281 62.79 4.32 33.17
CA ARG A 281 62.47 4.83 31.82
C ARG A 281 63.72 5.17 31.03
N LYS A 282 64.71 5.83 31.65
CA LYS A 282 66.00 6.15 31.02
C LYS A 282 66.73 4.87 30.60
N ILE A 283 66.86 3.91 31.52
CA ILE A 283 67.48 2.60 31.27
C ILE A 283 66.73 1.83 30.18
N PHE A 284 65.40 1.83 30.21
CA PHE A 284 64.57 1.17 29.20
C PHE A 284 64.75 1.78 27.80
N GLY A 285 64.91 3.12 27.70
CA GLY A 285 65.22 3.80 26.45
C GLY A 285 66.55 3.37 25.85
N LEU A 286 67.61 3.33 26.66
CA LEU A 286 68.94 2.86 26.22
C LEU A 286 68.91 1.37 25.83
N LEU A 287 68.16 0.55 26.56
CA LEU A 287 67.99 -0.87 26.28
C LEU A 287 67.25 -1.11 24.95
N ARG A 288 66.29 -0.26 24.59
CA ARG A 288 65.61 -0.29 23.29
C ARG A 288 66.51 0.11 22.13
N ASN A 289 67.45 1.01 22.37
CA ASN A 289 68.46 1.42 21.39
C ASN A 289 69.55 0.34 21.18
N GLY A 290 69.46 -0.81 21.86
CA GLY A 290 70.33 -1.95 21.65
C GLY A 290 71.56 -1.99 22.56
N LEU A 291 71.85 -0.93 23.33
CA LEU A 291 73.06 -0.80 24.15
C LEU A 291 73.19 -1.93 25.17
N SER A 292 74.33 -2.61 25.18
CA SER A 292 74.68 -3.64 26.16
C SER A 292 74.60 -3.13 27.60
N ASN A 293 74.46 -4.04 28.57
CA ASN A 293 74.39 -3.64 29.98
C ASN A 293 75.64 -2.87 30.45
N LYS A 294 76.80 -3.11 29.80
CA LYS A 294 78.05 -2.38 30.06
C LYS A 294 77.98 -0.94 29.54
N GLU A 295 77.42 -0.73 28.34
CA GLU A 295 77.24 0.61 27.77
C GLU A 295 76.17 1.40 28.54
N ILE A 296 75.07 0.75 28.96
CA ILE A 296 74.05 1.37 29.82
C ILE A 296 74.65 1.79 31.17
N SER A 297 75.52 0.96 31.74
CA SER A 297 76.22 1.23 33.00
C SER A 297 77.09 2.49 32.88
N ALA A 298 77.83 2.63 31.78
CA ALA A 298 78.63 3.82 31.49
C ALA A 298 77.76 5.07 31.28
N GLU A 299 76.70 4.97 30.47
CA GLU A 299 75.84 6.10 30.10
C GLU A 299 75.00 6.63 31.29
N CYS A 300 74.60 5.74 32.20
CA CYS A 300 73.86 6.11 33.40
C CYS A 300 74.75 6.31 34.64
N ASN A 301 76.07 6.13 34.51
CA ASN A 301 77.06 6.22 35.59
C ASN A 301 76.67 5.40 36.84
N ILE A 302 76.26 4.15 36.64
CA ILE A 302 75.83 3.21 37.69
C ILE A 302 76.48 1.85 37.50
N GLU A 303 76.60 1.07 38.56
CA GLU A 303 77.22 -0.25 38.52
C GLU A 303 76.44 -1.25 37.65
N LEU A 304 77.16 -2.20 37.02
CA LEU A 304 76.59 -3.22 36.14
C LEU A 304 75.55 -4.11 36.86
N THR A 305 75.76 -4.38 38.14
CA THR A 305 74.84 -5.12 39.03
C THR A 305 73.52 -4.35 39.20
N THR A 306 73.60 -3.04 39.42
CA THR A 306 72.46 -2.12 39.53
C THR A 306 71.67 -2.03 38.23
N VAL A 307 72.35 -2.01 37.07
CA VAL A 307 71.69 -2.08 35.75
C VAL A 307 70.89 -3.38 35.61
N LYS A 308 71.46 -4.54 35.99
CA LYS A 308 70.74 -5.82 35.94
C LYS A 308 69.51 -5.83 36.83
N SER A 309 69.59 -5.27 38.03
CA SER A 309 68.47 -5.13 38.95
C SER A 309 67.36 -4.25 38.38
N HIS A 310 67.70 -3.10 37.78
CA HIS A 310 66.73 -2.24 37.11
C HIS A 310 66.08 -2.93 35.91
N ILE A 311 66.85 -3.66 35.09
CA ILE A 311 66.31 -4.43 33.95
C ILE A 311 65.33 -5.51 34.43
N SER A 312 65.66 -6.22 35.51
CA SER A 312 64.77 -7.21 36.13
C SER A 312 63.46 -6.58 36.61
N SER A 313 63.54 -5.42 37.28
CA SER A 313 62.37 -4.65 37.70
C SER A 313 61.52 -4.20 36.50
N ILE A 314 62.16 -3.70 35.44
CA ILE A 314 61.49 -3.29 34.20
C ILE A 314 60.77 -4.47 33.54
N TYR A 315 61.42 -5.63 33.44
CA TYR A 315 60.80 -6.85 32.86
C TYR A 315 59.60 -7.30 33.68
N SER A 316 59.71 -7.27 35.01
CA SER A 316 58.60 -7.59 35.90
C SER A 316 57.42 -6.61 35.76
N LYS A 317 57.70 -5.29 35.76
CA LYS A 317 56.68 -4.24 35.65
C LYS A 317 55.99 -4.22 34.29
N LEU A 318 56.75 -4.38 33.21
CA LEU A 318 56.22 -4.39 31.85
C LEU A 318 55.72 -5.77 31.37
N LYS A 319 55.86 -6.81 32.20
CA LYS A 319 55.53 -8.22 31.89
C LYS A 319 56.22 -8.71 30.60
N ILE A 320 57.50 -8.38 30.45
CA ILE A 320 58.34 -8.75 29.31
C ILE A 320 59.25 -9.91 29.72
N LYS A 321 59.45 -10.89 28.85
CA LYS A 321 60.25 -12.10 29.15
C LYS A 321 61.65 -12.07 28.56
N SER A 322 61.92 -11.17 27.60
CA SER A 322 63.22 -11.13 26.93
C SER A 322 63.64 -9.72 26.49
N ARG A 323 64.95 -9.57 26.30
CA ARG A 323 65.55 -8.36 25.72
C ARG A 323 65.03 -8.07 24.31
N LYS A 324 64.80 -9.12 23.52
CA LYS A 324 64.25 -9.00 22.15
C LYS A 324 62.82 -8.44 22.17
N GLU A 325 62.00 -8.88 23.13
CA GLU A 325 60.66 -8.31 23.34
C GLU A 325 60.72 -6.85 23.82
N ALA A 326 61.69 -6.51 24.68
CA ALA A 326 61.87 -5.13 25.15
C ALA A 326 62.26 -4.17 24.01
N VAL A 327 63.15 -4.58 23.11
CA VAL A 327 63.55 -3.80 21.92
C VAL A 327 62.36 -3.61 20.96
N ASN A 328 61.57 -4.66 20.74
CA ASN A 328 60.41 -4.63 19.84
C ASN A 328 59.15 -3.97 20.44
N LEU A 329 59.19 -3.54 21.70
CA LEU A 329 58.08 -2.87 22.33
C LEU A 329 57.91 -1.47 21.71
N LYS A 330 56.97 -1.33 20.77
CA LYS A 330 56.61 -0.04 20.16
C LYS A 330 56.01 0.88 21.22
N SER A 331 56.81 1.71 21.88
CA SER A 331 56.30 2.96 22.45
C SER A 331 56.26 3.99 21.33
N LYS A 332 55.11 4.63 21.12
CA LYS A 332 55.09 5.92 20.43
C LYS A 332 55.99 6.84 21.25
N SER A 333 57.01 7.42 20.62
CA SER A 333 57.74 8.56 21.18
C SER A 333 56.72 9.65 21.50
N ILE A 334 56.88 10.26 22.68
CA ILE A 334 56.10 11.41 23.16
C ILE A 334 56.18 12.53 22.12
#